data_AF-A0A6J7NWZ7-F1
#
_entry.id   AF-A0A6J7NWZ7-F1
#
_cell.length_a   1.000
_cell.length_b   1.000
_cell.length_c   1.000
_cell.angle_alpha   90.00
_cell.angle_beta   90.00
_cell.angle_gamma   90.00
#
_symmetry.space_group_name_H-M   'P 1'
#
loop_
_entity.id
_entity.type
_entity.pdbx_description
1 polymer ?
#
loop_
_entity_poly.entity_id
_entity_poly.type
_entity_poly.pdbx_seq_one_letter_code
_entity_poly.pdbx_strand_id
1 'polypeptide(L)'
;MPSNAGQKDILADAAVYTVEHDVEPHLTNLFAKSRANDVMVLVQVMDRKRRFGATLAEIECDELGELLGVRPADQATGFAELDAAIRASSLDDAAVITYLTRRAYRDEWLYAPAVALYPERVWSKLDE
;
A
#
# COMPACT_ATOMS: atom_id res chain seq x y z
N MET A 1 5.43 10.56 4.40
CA MET A 1 5.05 10.11 3.05
C MET A 1 5.89 10.85 2.02
N PRO A 2 6.26 10.23 0.89
CA PRO A 2 7.05 10.89 -0.15
C PRO A 2 6.36 12.18 -0.63
N SER A 3 7.08 13.30 -0.62
CA SER A 3 6.58 14.60 -1.10
C SER A 3 6.70 14.75 -2.62
N ASN A 4 7.66 14.06 -3.24
CA ASN A 4 7.83 14.06 -4.68
C ASN A 4 6.88 13.04 -5.32
N ALA A 5 5.86 13.55 -6.02
CA ALA A 5 5.07 12.73 -6.92
C ALA A 5 5.96 12.28 -8.07
N GLY A 6 6.26 10.98 -8.16
CA GLY A 6 6.73 10.40 -9.42
C GLY A 6 5.83 10.86 -10.57
N GLN A 7 6.36 10.94 -11.79
CA GLN A 7 5.58 11.38 -12.95
C GLN A 7 4.32 10.52 -13.09
N LYS A 8 3.14 11.12 -13.30
CA LYS A 8 1.88 10.39 -13.54
C LYS A 8 1.97 9.51 -14.79
N ASP A 9 1.29 8.37 -14.76
CA ASP A 9 1.15 7.50 -15.92
C ASP A 9 -0.03 7.97 -16.78
N ILE A 10 0.29 8.51 -17.96
CA ILE A 10 -0.73 8.98 -18.90
C ILE A 10 -1.66 7.84 -19.34
N LEU A 11 -1.14 6.61 -19.44
CA LEU A 11 -1.96 5.45 -19.83
C LEU A 11 -2.89 5.03 -18.69
N ALA A 12 -2.46 5.14 -17.44
CA ALA A 12 -3.34 4.89 -16.30
C ALA A 12 -4.46 5.94 -16.23
N ASP A 13 -4.13 7.23 -16.42
CA ASP A 13 -5.12 8.31 -16.45
C ASP A 13 -6.13 8.10 -17.60
N ALA A 14 -5.65 7.73 -18.80
CA ALA A 14 -6.52 7.43 -19.94
C ALA A 14 -7.42 6.20 -19.71
N ALA A 15 -6.91 5.16 -19.06
CA ALA A 15 -7.69 3.96 -18.73
C ALA A 15 -8.81 4.28 -17.73
N VAL A 16 -8.50 5.05 -16.68
CA VAL A 16 -9.52 5.54 -15.73
C VAL A 16 -10.58 6.36 -16.46
N TYR A 17 -10.16 7.31 -17.30
CA TYR A 17 -11.06 8.15 -18.07
C TYR A 17 -12.00 7.33 -18.97
N THR A 18 -11.46 6.35 -19.69
CA THR A 18 -12.22 5.47 -20.58
C THR A 18 -13.26 4.66 -19.80
N VAL A 19 -12.91 4.15 -18.61
CA VAL A 19 -13.87 3.42 -17.77
C VAL A 19 -15.02 4.32 -17.35
N GLU A 20 -14.74 5.53 -16.87
CA GLU A 20 -15.76 6.48 -16.40
C GLU A 20 -16.66 7.01 -17.53
N HIS A 21 -16.09 7.32 -18.69
CA HIS A 21 -16.81 8.07 -19.74
C HIS A 21 -17.33 7.19 -20.87
N ASP A 22 -16.64 6.08 -21.17
CA ASP A 22 -16.99 5.23 -22.31
C ASP A 22 -17.61 3.90 -21.88
N VAL A 23 -17.23 3.35 -20.72
CA VAL A 23 -17.69 2.03 -20.25
C VAL A 23 -18.87 2.14 -19.27
N GLU A 24 -18.69 2.83 -18.14
CA GLU A 24 -19.67 2.89 -17.05
C GLU A 24 -21.08 3.34 -17.49
N PRO A 25 -21.25 4.34 -18.39
CA PRO A 25 -22.57 4.77 -18.84
C PRO A 25 -23.38 3.68 -19.54
N HIS A 26 -22.71 2.67 -20.09
CA HIS A 26 -23.33 1.57 -20.84
C HIS A 26 -23.57 0.32 -19.97
N LEU A 27 -23.22 0.35 -18.68
CA LEU A 27 -23.43 -0.78 -17.77
C LEU A 27 -24.83 -0.74 -17.14
N THR A 28 -25.59 -1.82 -17.31
CA THR A 28 -27.02 -1.88 -16.95
C THR A 28 -27.31 -2.48 -15.57
N ASN A 29 -26.33 -3.14 -14.93
CA ASN A 29 -26.54 -3.80 -13.64
C ASN A 29 -25.49 -3.41 -12.60
N LEU A 30 -25.88 -3.51 -11.32
CA LEU A 30 -25.05 -3.09 -10.18
C LEU A 30 -23.74 -3.89 -10.08
N PHE A 31 -23.77 -5.18 -10.42
CA PHE A 31 -22.57 -6.01 -10.39
C PHE A 31 -21.53 -5.52 -11.40
N ALA A 32 -21.93 -5.24 -12.64
CA ALA A 32 -21.05 -4.72 -13.67
C ALA A 32 -20.47 -3.35 -13.30
N LYS A 33 -21.29 -2.45 -12.73
CA LYS A 33 -20.83 -1.14 -12.23
C LYS A 33 -19.81 -1.29 -11.11
N SER A 34 -20.06 -2.18 -10.14
CA SER A 34 -19.10 -2.50 -9.09
C SER A 34 -17.77 -3.00 -9.67
N ARG A 35 -17.82 -3.88 -10.68
CA ARG A 35 -16.60 -4.39 -11.33
C ARG A 35 -15.84 -3.32 -12.12
N ALA A 36 -16.53 -2.38 -12.77
CA ALA A 36 -15.89 -1.25 -13.43
C ALA A 36 -15.17 -0.35 -12.41
N ASN A 37 -15.81 -0.07 -11.28
CA ASN A 37 -15.19 0.66 -10.17
C ASN A 37 -13.96 -0.06 -9.60
N ASP A 38 -14.03 -1.38 -9.38
CA ASP A 38 -12.89 -2.18 -8.91
C ASP A 38 -11.68 -2.10 -9.87
N VAL A 39 -11.93 -2.14 -11.18
CA VAL A 39 -10.88 -2.01 -12.21
C VAL A 39 -10.27 -0.61 -12.18
N MET A 40 -11.07 0.43 -12.06
CA MET A 40 -10.59 1.81 -11.94
C MET A 40 -9.67 1.98 -10.72
N VAL A 41 -10.10 1.48 -9.56
CA VAL A 41 -9.30 1.49 -8.33
C VAL A 41 -7.99 0.73 -8.49
N LEU A 42 -8.02 -0.44 -9.14
CA LEU A 42 -6.81 -1.22 -9.42
C LEU A 42 -5.81 -0.41 -10.27
N VAL A 43 -6.27 0.24 -11.34
CA VAL A 43 -5.41 1.07 -12.20
C VAL A 43 -4.78 2.22 -11.40
N GLN A 44 -5.57 2.91 -10.57
CA GLN A 44 -5.07 3.99 -9.72
C GLN A 44 -4.03 3.49 -8.70
N VAL A 45 -4.24 2.31 -8.10
CA VAL A 45 -3.26 1.67 -7.21
C VAL A 45 -1.97 1.30 -7.96
N MET A 46 -2.08 0.77 -9.18
CA MET A 46 -0.91 0.43 -10.00
C MET A 46 -0.08 1.67 -10.35
N ASP A 47 -0.71 2.78 -10.73
CA ASP A 47 0.01 4.04 -10.96
C ASP A 47 0.71 4.54 -9.70
N ARG A 48 0.04 4.49 -8.54
CA ARG A 48 0.67 4.86 -7.26
C ARG A 48 1.86 3.98 -6.92
N LYS A 49 1.75 2.65 -7.10
CA LYS A 49 2.88 1.72 -6.94
C LYS A 49 4.03 2.06 -7.87
N ARG A 50 3.76 2.36 -9.14
CA ARG A 50 4.79 2.77 -10.09
C ARG A 50 5.48 4.06 -9.67
N ARG A 51 4.72 5.05 -9.18
CA ARG A 51 5.25 6.37 -8.78
C ARG A 51 6.03 6.35 -7.48
N PHE A 52 5.59 5.56 -6.51
CA PHE A 52 6.08 5.68 -5.13
C PHE A 52 6.75 4.41 -4.60
N GLY A 53 6.57 3.27 -5.27
CA GLY A 53 7.01 1.96 -4.77
C GLY A 53 8.51 1.89 -4.49
N ALA A 54 9.35 2.39 -5.42
CA ALA A 54 10.79 2.39 -5.24
C ALA A 54 11.23 3.29 -4.06
N THR A 55 10.69 4.50 -3.95
CA THR A 55 11.00 5.40 -2.82
C THR A 55 10.55 4.82 -1.49
N LEU A 56 9.36 4.20 -1.45
CA LEU A 56 8.89 3.52 -0.24
C LEU A 56 9.74 2.29 0.09
N ALA A 57 10.29 1.60 -0.91
CA ALA A 57 11.21 0.49 -0.68
C ALA A 57 12.52 0.91 -0.04
N GLU A 58 13.11 2.04 -0.47
CA GLU A 58 14.29 2.59 0.18
C GLU A 58 14.00 3.02 1.63
N ILE A 59 12.87 3.71 1.87
CA ILE A 59 12.43 4.09 3.23
C ILE A 59 12.26 2.85 4.10
N GLU A 60 11.70 1.77 3.55
CA GLU A 60 11.47 0.52 4.27
C GLU A 60 12.80 -0.13 4.67
N CYS A 61 13.78 -0.18 3.76
CA CYS A 61 15.11 -0.69 4.08
C CYS A 61 15.81 0.17 5.15
N ASP A 62 15.66 1.49 5.10
CA ASP A 62 16.24 2.39 6.10
C ASP A 62 15.63 2.17 7.49
N GLU A 63 14.30 2.12 7.60
CA GLU A 63 13.62 1.87 8.89
C GLU A 63 13.89 0.46 9.43
N LEU A 64 13.96 -0.55 8.56
CA LEU A 64 14.38 -1.90 8.96
C LEU A 64 15.84 -1.91 9.43
N GLY A 65 16.72 -1.11 8.82
CA GLY A 65 18.10 -0.95 9.26
C GLY A 65 18.20 -0.37 10.67
N GLU A 66 17.37 0.61 11.01
CA GLU A 66 17.28 1.17 12.37
C GLU A 66 16.81 0.11 13.38
N LEU A 67 15.83 -0.73 13.00
CA LEU A 67 15.25 -1.74 13.89
C LEU A 67 16.15 -2.98 14.07
N LEU A 68 16.74 -3.47 12.98
CA LEU A 68 17.57 -4.69 12.96
C LEU A 68 19.05 -4.41 13.28
N GLY A 69 19.46 -3.15 13.27
CA GLY A 69 20.84 -2.71 13.46
C GLY A 69 21.73 -2.84 12.21
N VAL A 70 21.24 -3.48 11.15
CA VAL A 70 21.90 -3.58 9.85
C VAL A 70 20.88 -3.33 8.76
N ARG A 71 21.21 -2.46 7.81
CA ARG A 71 20.35 -2.17 6.66
C ARG A 71 20.27 -3.37 5.73
N PRO A 72 19.07 -3.94 5.46
CA PRO A 72 18.92 -5.03 4.52
C PRO A 72 19.19 -4.58 3.08
N ALA A 73 19.55 -5.55 2.23
CA ALA A 73 19.82 -5.31 0.80
C ALA A 73 18.54 -4.94 0.02
N ASP A 74 17.41 -5.52 0.41
CA ASP A 74 16.10 -5.28 -0.16
C ASP A 74 14.99 -5.56 0.88
N GLN A 75 13.76 -5.17 0.55
CA GLN A 75 12.59 -5.37 1.43
C GLN A 75 12.32 -6.84 1.75
N ALA A 76 12.50 -7.74 0.79
CA ALA A 76 12.16 -9.15 0.97
C ALA A 76 13.09 -9.79 2.01
N THR A 77 14.39 -9.49 1.89
CA THR A 77 15.42 -9.89 2.84
C THR A 77 15.13 -9.30 4.22
N GLY A 78 14.86 -7.99 4.29
CA GLY A 78 14.56 -7.32 5.55
C GLY A 78 13.31 -7.86 6.27
N PHE A 79 12.26 -8.26 5.52
CA PHE A 79 11.08 -8.89 6.13
C PHE A 79 11.37 -10.31 6.64
N ALA A 80 12.21 -11.07 5.95
CA ALA A 80 12.61 -12.40 6.43
C ALA A 80 13.46 -12.29 7.71
N GLU A 81 14.38 -11.32 7.77
CA GLU A 81 15.20 -11.04 8.96
C GLU A 81 14.35 -10.54 10.14
N LEU A 82 13.38 -9.66 9.88
CA LEU A 82 12.43 -9.21 10.89
C LEU A 82 11.59 -10.37 11.46
N ASP A 83 11.03 -11.25 10.61
CA ASP A 83 10.25 -12.40 11.08
C ASP A 83 11.12 -13.33 11.96
N ALA A 84 12.37 -13.59 11.54
CA ALA A 84 13.30 -14.38 12.34
C ALA A 84 13.58 -13.74 13.70
N ALA A 85 13.81 -12.42 13.74
CA ALA A 85 14.09 -11.68 14.98
C ALA A 85 12.89 -11.62 15.93
N ILE A 86 11.67 -11.45 15.39
CA ILE A 86 10.42 -11.51 16.17
C ILE A 86 10.24 -12.90 16.79
N ARG A 87 10.44 -13.98 16.02
CA ARG A 87 10.33 -15.36 16.51
C ARG A 87 11.37 -15.70 17.57
N ALA A 88 12.56 -15.11 17.46
CA ALA A 88 13.62 -15.24 18.44
C ALA A 88 13.42 -14.37 19.69
N SER A 89 12.38 -13.50 19.70
CA SER A 89 12.14 -12.50 20.74
C SER A 89 13.38 -11.64 21.02
N SER A 90 14.12 -11.28 19.97
CA SER A 90 15.40 -10.56 20.07
C SER A 90 15.27 -9.05 19.88
N LEU A 91 14.06 -8.56 19.61
CA LEU A 91 13.76 -7.14 19.42
C LEU A 91 12.91 -6.62 20.57
N ASP A 92 13.02 -5.32 20.83
CA ASP A 92 12.13 -4.63 21.75
C ASP A 92 10.72 -4.50 21.14
N ASP A 93 9.70 -4.95 21.89
CA ASP A 93 8.31 -4.97 21.43
C ASP A 93 7.79 -3.57 21.09
N ALA A 94 8.16 -2.54 21.88
CA ALA A 94 7.70 -1.18 21.64
C ALA A 94 8.27 -0.61 20.34
N ALA A 95 9.54 -0.89 20.04
CA ALA A 95 10.18 -0.56 18.78
C ALA A 95 9.52 -1.29 17.59
N VAL A 96 9.25 -2.59 17.73
CA VAL A 96 8.57 -3.40 16.69
C VAL A 96 7.16 -2.85 16.41
N ILE A 97 6.36 -2.60 17.44
CA ILE A 97 5.00 -2.05 17.31
C ILE A 97 5.03 -0.69 16.62
N THR A 98 5.98 0.17 16.99
CA THR A 98 6.15 1.49 16.38
C THR A 98 6.46 1.38 14.89
N TYR A 99 7.40 0.51 14.53
CA TYR A 99 7.75 0.24 13.13
C TYR A 99 6.56 -0.32 12.34
N LEU A 100 5.88 -1.35 12.86
CA LEU A 100 4.72 -1.97 12.19
C LEU A 100 3.59 -0.98 11.98
N THR A 101 3.35 -0.09 12.95
CA THR A 101 2.35 0.99 12.83
C THR A 101 2.71 1.95 11.69
N ARG A 102 3.97 2.39 11.60
CA ARG A 102 4.44 3.29 10.53
C ARG A 102 4.35 2.62 9.16
N ARG A 103 4.70 1.34 9.08
CA ARG A 103 4.54 0.53 7.86
C ARG A 103 3.07 0.43 7.45
N ALA A 104 2.17 0.16 8.39
CA ALA A 104 0.74 0.09 8.10
C ALA A 104 0.21 1.42 7.52
N TYR A 105 0.60 2.56 8.09
CA TYR A 105 0.22 3.87 7.53
C TYR A 105 0.83 4.13 6.15
N ARG A 106 2.05 3.65 5.87
CA ARG A 106 2.63 3.74 4.51
C ARG A 106 1.85 2.92 3.51
N ASP A 107 1.45 1.71 3.87
CA ASP A 107 0.63 0.86 3.03
C ASP A 107 -0.75 1.49 2.79
N GLU A 108 -1.42 1.97 3.84
CA GLU A 108 -2.71 2.66 3.74
C GLU A 108 -2.60 3.86 2.78
N TRP A 109 -1.56 4.68 2.92
CA TRP A 109 -1.32 5.79 2.02
C TRP A 109 -1.02 5.32 0.59
N LEU A 110 -0.17 4.30 0.39
CA LEU A 110 0.16 3.79 -0.94
C LEU A 110 -1.10 3.27 -1.66
N TYR A 111 -1.96 2.56 -0.95
CA TYR A 111 -3.20 1.96 -1.43
C TYR A 111 -4.44 2.85 -1.22
N ALA A 112 -4.25 4.17 -1.02
CA ALA A 112 -5.34 5.10 -0.72
C ALA A 112 -6.61 4.95 -1.59
N PRO A 113 -6.53 4.71 -2.93
CA PRO A 113 -7.74 4.47 -3.74
C PRO A 113 -8.56 3.25 -3.28
N ALA A 114 -7.89 2.17 -2.86
CA ALA A 114 -8.56 0.97 -2.35
C ALA A 114 -9.07 1.17 -0.91
N VAL A 115 -8.32 1.90 -0.07
CA VAL A 115 -8.75 2.24 1.30
C VAL A 115 -10.02 3.09 1.28
N ALA A 116 -10.13 4.02 0.33
CA ALA A 116 -11.29 4.90 0.17
C ALA A 116 -12.59 4.16 -0.17
N LEU A 117 -12.54 2.88 -0.58
CA LEU A 117 -13.74 2.05 -0.78
C LEU A 117 -14.45 1.70 0.54
N TYR A 118 -13.73 1.72 1.67
CA TYR A 118 -14.26 1.36 2.98
C TYR A 118 -13.82 2.38 4.04
N PRO A 119 -14.25 3.66 3.94
CA PRO A 119 -13.75 4.75 4.78
C PRO A 119 -14.12 4.60 6.26
N GLU A 120 -15.19 3.86 6.55
CA GLU A 120 -15.68 3.60 7.90
C GLU A 120 -15.38 2.16 8.35
N ARG A 121 -14.37 1.50 7.75
CA ARG A 121 -14.01 0.13 8.16
C ARG A 121 -13.55 0.12 9.61
N VAL A 122 -14.33 -0.54 10.46
CA VAL A 122 -13.97 -0.85 11.83
C VAL A 122 -13.44 -2.28 11.88
N TRP A 123 -12.28 -2.47 12.51
CA TRP A 123 -11.75 -3.80 12.79
C TRP A 123 -12.36 -4.32 14.09
N SER A 124 -12.67 -5.62 14.11
CA SER A 124 -13.04 -6.30 15.35
C SER A 124 -11.92 -6.15 16.37
N LYS A 125 -12.29 -6.07 17.65
CA LYS A 125 -11.31 -6.09 18.73
C LYS A 125 -10.49 -7.38 18.66
N LEU A 126 -9.21 -7.28 18.99
CA LEU A 126 -8.30 -8.43 19.00
C LEU A 126 -8.66 -9.43 20.11
N ASP A 127 -9.14 -8.91 21.25
CA ASP A 127 -9.64 -9.68 22.38
C ASP A 127 -10.99 -9.10 22.84
N GLU A 128 -11.92 -9.97 23.24
CA GLU A 128 -13.16 -9.59 23.96
C GLU A 128 -12.88 -9.21 25.41
#